data_AF-A0A8S2WR51-F1
#
_entry.id   AF-A0A8S2WR51-F1
#
_cell.length_a   1.000
_cell.length_b   1.000
_cell.length_c   1.000
_cell.angle_alpha   90.00
_cell.angle_beta   90.00
_cell.angle_gamma   90.00
#
_symmetry.space_group_name_H-M   'P 1'
#
loop_
_entity.id
_entity.type
_entity.pdbx_description
1 polymer ?
#
loop_
_entity_poly.entity_id
_entity_poly.type
_entity_poly.pdbx_seq_one_letter_code
_entity_poly.pdbx_strand_id
1 'polypeptide(L)'
;MCDFLVHRTHLYKPRLSSILSLAHHQSSSSNHLLAVLRSDHSIELWNTHDSFTLERTIQPRNASHSPELVIWLEKYLITAG
;
A
#
# COMPACT_ATOMS: atom_id res chain seq x y z
N MET A 1 -29.77 -26.62 14.89
CA MET A 1 -29.10 -25.76 13.89
C MET A 1 -29.73 -24.39 14.01
N CYS A 2 -28.93 -23.34 14.17
CA CYS A 2 -29.45 -21.97 14.13
C CYS A 2 -29.27 -21.45 12.70
N ASP A 3 -30.34 -20.92 12.11
CA ASP A 3 -30.28 -20.26 10.82
C ASP A 3 -29.78 -18.82 11.01
N PHE A 4 -28.76 -18.45 10.25
CA PHE A 4 -28.25 -17.07 10.22
C PHE A 4 -28.79 -16.35 8.99
N LEU A 5 -29.39 -15.18 9.20
CA LEU A 5 -29.76 -14.27 8.12
C LEU A 5 -28.53 -13.42 7.76
N VAL A 6 -28.00 -13.61 6.54
CA VAL A 6 -26.84 -12.85 6.04
C VAL A 6 -27.31 -11.82 5.02
N HIS A 7 -27.08 -10.54 5.32
CA HIS A 7 -27.34 -9.46 4.37
C HIS A 7 -26.06 -9.12 3.59
N ARG A 8 -26.06 -9.45 2.29
CA ARG A 8 -24.97 -9.06 1.38
C ARG A 8 -25.24 -7.69 0.79
N THR A 9 -24.67 -6.65 1.37
CA THR A 9 -24.87 -5.26 0.93
C THR A 9 -23.79 -4.84 -0.08
N HIS A 10 -24.19 -4.03 -1.05
CA HIS A 10 -23.32 -3.45 -2.09
C HIS A 10 -23.39 -1.91 -2.12
N LEU A 11 -23.76 -1.33 -0.97
CA LEU A 11 -24.00 0.11 -0.84
C LEU A 11 -22.70 0.92 -0.84
N TYR A 12 -21.62 0.34 -0.32
CA TYR A 12 -20.31 0.96 -0.30
C TYR A 12 -19.63 0.78 -1.67
N LYS A 13 -19.27 1.90 -2.31
CA LYS A 13 -18.48 1.93 -3.54
C LYS A 13 -17.09 2.51 -3.21
N PRO A 14 -16.09 1.66 -2.89
CA PRO A 14 -14.73 2.15 -2.63
C PRO A 14 -14.20 2.87 -3.87
N ARG A 15 -13.54 4.01 -3.65
CA ARG A 15 -12.81 4.67 -4.73
C ARG A 15 -11.51 3.91 -4.95
N LEU A 16 -11.30 3.46 -6.18
CA LEU A 16 -10.05 2.84 -6.59
C LEU A 16 -9.02 3.94 -6.88
N SER A 17 -7.81 3.79 -6.35
CA SER A 17 -6.67 4.65 -6.66
C SER A 17 -5.71 3.90 -7.59
N SER A 18 -5.21 4.61 -8.62
CA SER A 18 -4.24 4.04 -9.55
C SER A 18 -2.88 3.92 -8.86
N ILE A 19 -2.03 3.03 -9.38
CA ILE A 19 -0.64 2.92 -8.94
C ILE A 19 0.16 3.98 -9.70
N LEU A 20 0.89 4.83 -8.96
CA LEU A 20 1.79 5.84 -9.53
C LEU A 20 3.23 5.35 -9.61
N SER A 21 3.71 4.70 -8.55
CA SER A 21 5.11 4.25 -8.45
C SER A 21 5.23 2.99 -7.61
N LEU A 22 6.24 2.18 -7.94
CA LEU A 22 6.56 0.92 -7.28
C LEU A 22 8.05 0.90 -6.96
N ALA A 23 8.40 0.54 -5.72
CA ALA A 23 9.79 0.33 -5.33
C ALA A 23 9.92 -0.95 -4.50
N HIS A 24 10.78 -1.85 -4.97
CA HIS A 24 11.07 -3.10 -4.28
C HIS A 24 12.34 -2.96 -3.44
N HIS A 25 12.24 -3.29 -2.16
CA HIS A 25 13.36 -3.40 -1.24
C HIS A 25 13.69 -4.87 -1.08
N GLN A 26 14.83 -5.26 -1.65
CA GLN A 26 15.37 -6.60 -1.51
C GLN A 26 16.58 -6.54 -0.59
N SER A 27 16.36 -6.76 0.70
CA SER A 27 17.45 -7.01 1.64
C SER A 27 17.86 -8.47 1.60
N SER A 28 19.15 -8.75 1.78
CA SER A 28 19.70 -10.10 1.88
C SER A 28 19.18 -10.87 3.11
N SER A 29 18.60 -10.18 4.10
CA SER A 29 17.96 -10.79 5.28
C SER A 29 16.43 -10.73 5.16
N SER A 30 15.84 -11.64 4.37
CA SER A 30 14.41 -12.05 4.32
C SER A 30 13.30 -10.98 4.22
N ASN A 31 13.64 -9.70 4.29
CA ASN A 31 12.70 -8.59 4.28
C ASN A 31 12.52 -8.13 2.84
N HIS A 32 11.59 -8.78 2.16
CA HIS A 32 11.15 -8.43 0.82
C HIS A 32 9.93 -7.52 0.92
N LEU A 33 10.15 -6.21 0.85
CA LEU A 33 9.09 -5.22 0.92
C LEU A 33 8.90 -4.55 -0.43
N LEU A 34 7.66 -4.43 -0.87
CA LEU A 34 7.26 -3.63 -2.02
C LEU A 34 6.49 -2.41 -1.51
N ALA A 35 7.03 -1.23 -1.78
CA ALA A 35 6.32 0.02 -1.60
C ALA A 35 5.51 0.33 -2.86
N VAL A 36 4.22 0.63 -2.68
CA VAL A 36 3.28 0.99 -3.75
C VAL A 36 2.74 2.37 -3.43
N LEU A 37 3.10 3.36 -4.25
CA LEU A 37 2.54 4.69 -4.19
C LEU A 37 1.25 4.75 -5.01
N ARG A 38 0.17 5.19 -4.40
CA ARG A 38 -1.16 5.32 -5.00
C ARG A 38 -1.47 6.76 -5.42
N SER A 39 -2.46 6.93 -6.29
CA SER A 39 -2.90 8.24 -6.78
C SER A 39 -3.63 9.11 -5.75
N ASP A 40 -4.01 8.52 -4.61
CA ASP A 40 -4.48 9.26 -3.43
C ASP A 40 -3.34 9.65 -2.49
N HIS A 41 -2.09 9.48 -2.95
CA HIS A 41 -0.84 9.73 -2.23
C HIS A 41 -0.63 8.86 -0.98
N SER A 42 -1.44 7.80 -0.82
CA SER A 42 -1.14 6.75 0.15
C SER A 42 -0.01 5.86 -0.35
N ILE A 43 0.76 5.32 0.59
CA ILE A 43 1.84 4.37 0.31
C ILE A 43 1.52 3.06 1.01
N GLU A 44 1.38 2.00 0.25
CA GLU A 44 1.20 0.66 0.79
C GLU A 44 2.55 -0.06 0.85
N LEU A 45 2.80 -0.78 1.95
CA LEU A 45 3.94 -1.65 2.15
C LEU A 45 3.46 -3.09 2.14
N TRP A 46 3.90 -3.83 1.13
CA TRP A 46 3.55 -5.22 0.91
C TRP A 46 4.75 -6.10 1.20
N ASN A 47 4.54 -7.12 2.03
CA ASN A 47 5.52 -8.20 2.18
C ASN A 47 5.37 -9.19 1.03
N THR A 48 6.41 -9.35 0.25
CA THR A 48 6.42 -10.16 -0.97
C THR A 48 7.06 -11.54 -0.77
N HIS A 49 7.54 -11.88 0.43
CA HIS A 49 8.25 -13.14 0.67
C HIS A 49 7.34 -14.37 0.51
N ASP A 50 6.16 -14.39 1.15
CA ASP A 50 5.32 -15.60 1.18
C ASP A 50 3.99 -15.46 0.45
N SER A 51 3.27 -14.35 0.58
CA SER A 51 1.86 -14.27 0.13
C SER A 51 1.38 -12.88 -0.27
N PHE A 52 2.29 -11.94 -0.59
CA PHE A 52 1.91 -10.56 -0.93
C PHE A 52 0.92 -9.98 0.09
N THR A 53 1.32 -9.95 1.36
CA THR A 53 0.47 -9.45 2.43
C THR A 53 0.70 -7.96 2.62
N LEU A 54 -0.39 -7.19 2.69
CA LEU A 54 -0.31 -5.78 3.07
C LEU A 54 0.07 -5.67 4.54
N GLU A 55 1.26 -5.18 4.84
CA GLU A 55 1.71 -4.97 6.23
C GLU A 55 1.24 -3.62 6.77
N ARG A 56 1.27 -2.58 5.92
CA ARG A 56 0.98 -1.21 6.34
C ARG A 56 0.51 -0.34 5.19
N THR A 57 -0.37 0.61 5.50
CA THR A 57 -0.67 1.75 4.62
C THR A 57 -0.28 3.04 5.35
N ILE A 58 0.51 3.89 4.69
CA ILE A 58 0.91 5.22 5.15
C ILE A 58 0.01 6.21 4.44
N GLN A 59 -0.81 6.93 5.21
CA GLN A 59 -1.67 7.99 4.68
C GLN A 59 -0.88 9.29 4.55
N PRO A 60 -1.17 10.13 3.53
CA PRO A 60 -0.54 11.43 3.41
C PRO A 60 -0.88 12.30 4.63
N ARG A 61 0.14 12.92 5.23
CA ARG A 61 -0.05 13.79 6.41
C ARG A 61 -0.59 15.17 6.06
N ASN A 62 -0.33 15.63 4.84
CA ASN A 62 -0.70 16.97 4.38
C ASN A 62 -1.24 16.89 2.95
N ALA A 63 -2.33 17.61 2.68
CA ALA A 63 -2.99 17.62 1.37
C ALA A 63 -2.12 18.26 0.27
N SER A 64 -1.09 19.03 0.64
CA SER A 64 -0.18 19.66 -0.30
C SER A 64 1.01 18.78 -0.72
N HIS A 65 1.18 17.60 -0.10
CA HIS A 65 2.27 16.69 -0.45
C HIS A 65 1.77 15.68 -1.49
N SER A 66 2.17 15.87 -2.74
CA SER A 66 1.76 15.06 -3.89
C SER A 66 2.97 14.31 -4.47
N PRO A 67 3.48 13.28 -3.78
CA PRO A 67 4.59 12.50 -4.29
C PRO A 67 4.20 11.80 -5.60
N GLU A 68 5.15 11.74 -6.52
CA GLU A 68 5.01 11.06 -7.82
C GLU A 68 5.89 9.80 -7.89
N LEU A 69 6.90 9.72 -7.02
CA LEU A 69 7.91 8.68 -7.00
C LEU A 69 8.16 8.18 -5.58
N VAL A 70 8.40 6.88 -5.46
CA VAL A 70 8.89 6.24 -4.23
C VAL A 70 10.18 5.47 -4.53
N ILE A 71 11.18 5.57 -3.66
CA ILE A 71 12.49 4.91 -3.80
C ILE A 71 12.91 4.35 -2.44
N TRP A 72 13.50 3.16 -2.44
CA TRP A 72 14.21 2.63 -1.29
C TRP A 72 15.69 3.03 -1.33
N LEU A 73 16.18 3.58 -0.22
CA LEU A 73 17.60 3.80 0.03
C LEU A 73 17.97 3.09 1.33
N GLU A 74 18.63 1.94 1.20
CA GLU A 74 18.85 1.02 2.32
C GLU A 74 17.51 0.79 3.07
N LYS A 75 17.48 1.03 4.39
CA LYS A 75 16.29 0.89 5.24
C LYS A 75 15.29 2.06 5.16
N TYR A 76 15.58 3.09 4.37
CA TYR A 76 14.77 4.30 4.28
C TYR A 76 13.90 4.29 3.04
N LEU A 77 12.64 4.68 3.22
CA LEU A 77 11.73 4.95 2.13
C LEU A 77 11.69 6.45 1.87
N ILE A 78 12.02 6.85 0.65
CA ILE A 78 12.08 8.25 0.23
C ILE A 78 10.97 8.46 -0.81
N THR A 79 10.24 9.56 -0.66
CA THR A 79 9.27 10.03 -1.65
C THR A 79 9.79 11.27 -2.34
N ALA A 80 9.55 11.39 -3.65
CA ALA A 80 9.86 12.58 -4.43
C ALA A 80 8.65 12.97 -5.29
N GLY A 81 8.49 14.26 -5.53
CA GLY A 81 7.39 14.88 -6.27
C GLY A 81 7.53 16.39 -6.22
#